data_AF-A0A6L6LWZ7-F1
#
_entry.id   AF-A0A6L6LWZ7-F1
#
_cell.length_a   1.000
_cell.length_b   1.000
_cell.length_c   1.000
_cell.angle_alpha   90.00
_cell.angle_beta   90.00
_cell.angle_gamma   90.00
#
_symmetry.space_group_name_H-M   'P 1'
#
loop_
_entity.id
_entity.type
_entity.pdbx_description
1 polymer ?
#
loop_
_entity_poly.entity_id
_entity_poly.type
_entity_poly.pdbx_seq_one_letter_code
_entity_poly.pdbx_strand_id
1 'polypeptide(L)'
;MSYFSQKAKVSSKVRHTSQKDTCTRPKRVNQWYFGMKMHIGVDAGSGMVHSLAATSANVHDVDVTSKLIREDDNVVYGDSGYLGLPKRPAIRQDNKKSNIDYRINRRPTQIKTTDNYVGINWEKESEHQKSSVRSKVEHSSLIVKRDFGYKKVAYRGQAKNLNRFSFLFVSANILMYLRGGHKEPIPLMG
;
A
#
# COMPACT_ATOMS: atom_id res chain seq x y z
N MET A 1 3.27 -1.14 13.96
CA MET A 1 4.24 -1.84 13.08
C MET A 1 3.58 -1.85 11.72
N SER A 2 4.03 -1.05 10.76
CA SER A 2 3.22 -0.74 9.58
C SER A 2 3.85 -1.15 8.27
N TYR A 3 3.05 -1.73 7.41
CA TYR A 3 3.40 -2.03 6.04
C TYR A 3 3.00 -0.87 5.15
N PHE A 4 3.91 -0.50 4.25
CA PHE A 4 3.58 0.27 3.08
C PHE A 4 3.80 -0.61 1.85
N SER A 5 2.73 -0.97 1.17
CA SER A 5 2.86 -1.39 -0.22
C SER A 5 1.59 -1.06 -0.98
N GLN A 6 1.70 -0.05 -1.82
CA GLN A 6 0.63 0.34 -2.70
C GLN A 6 0.46 -0.68 -3.83
N LYS A 7 -0.78 -1.15 -4.08
CA LYS A 7 -1.33 -1.36 -5.44
C LYS A 7 -2.84 -1.71 -5.44
N ALA A 8 -3.68 -0.74 -5.11
CA ALA A 8 -4.97 -0.61 -5.80
C ALA A 8 -4.79 0.33 -6.99
N LYS A 9 -4.17 -0.18 -8.08
CA LYS A 9 -4.16 0.51 -9.37
C LYS A 9 -5.55 0.35 -9.98
N VAL A 10 -6.46 1.25 -9.64
CA VAL A 10 -7.81 1.25 -10.22
C VAL A 10 -7.82 2.24 -11.37
N SER A 11 -7.64 1.72 -12.58
CA SER A 11 -7.78 2.48 -13.81
C SER A 11 -9.25 2.52 -14.22
N SER A 12 -9.86 3.70 -14.24
CA SER A 12 -11.18 3.92 -14.82
C SER A 12 -11.05 4.50 -16.23
N LYS A 13 -11.67 3.85 -17.20
CA LYS A 13 -11.80 4.36 -18.57
C LYS A 13 -13.02 5.28 -18.62
N VAL A 14 -12.82 6.59 -18.46
CA VAL A 14 -13.87 7.60 -18.63
C VAL A 14 -13.37 8.59 -19.68
N ARG A 15 -14.08 8.72 -20.80
CA ARG A 15 -13.75 9.68 -21.86
C ARG A 15 -14.17 11.10 -21.42
N HIS A 16 -13.48 12.09 -22.00
CA HIS A 16 -13.83 13.52 -22.14
C HIS A 16 -13.07 14.54 -21.28
N THR A 17 -13.30 15.81 -21.64
CA THR A 17 -12.36 16.87 -22.04
C THR A 17 -11.89 17.78 -20.91
N SER A 18 -10.60 18.15 -20.99
CA SER A 18 -9.96 19.39 -20.56
C SER A 18 -10.55 20.15 -19.35
N GLN A 19 -10.32 19.66 -18.13
CA GLN A 19 -10.22 20.57 -16.98
C GLN A 19 -9.25 20.01 -15.93
N LYS A 20 -8.35 20.89 -15.46
CA LYS A 20 -7.20 20.58 -14.62
C LYS A 20 -7.62 20.29 -13.18
N ASP A 21 -7.80 19.03 -12.84
CA ASP A 21 -7.69 18.55 -11.46
C ASP A 21 -6.76 17.32 -11.43
N THR A 22 -5.47 17.62 -11.36
CA THR A 22 -4.33 16.75 -11.01
C THR A 22 -4.36 15.31 -11.53
N CYS A 23 -4.14 15.12 -12.84
CA CYS A 23 -4.01 13.80 -13.50
C CYS A 23 -2.87 13.78 -14.53
N THR A 24 -2.11 12.69 -14.62
CA THR A 24 -0.97 12.56 -15.56
C THR A 24 -0.96 11.22 -16.32
N ARG A 25 -0.29 11.20 -17.47
CA ARG A 25 -0.62 10.52 -18.75
C ARG A 25 0.14 9.20 -19.03
N PRO A 26 -0.51 8.21 -19.67
CA PRO A 26 0.14 7.39 -20.70
C PRO A 26 -0.57 7.56 -22.06
N LYS A 27 0.17 7.92 -23.12
CA LYS A 27 -0.38 8.15 -24.47
C LYS A 27 -0.50 6.80 -25.20
N ARG A 28 -1.73 6.41 -25.56
CA ARG A 28 -2.02 5.57 -26.74
C ARG A 28 -3.34 6.05 -27.35
N VAL A 29 -3.27 6.46 -28.62
CA VAL A 29 -4.32 6.88 -29.58
C VAL A 29 -5.66 7.36 -28.98
N ASN A 30 -5.88 8.69 -29.07
CA ASN A 30 -7.15 9.42 -28.92
C ASN A 30 -8.06 9.12 -27.69
N GLN A 31 -7.53 8.55 -26.60
CA GLN A 31 -8.30 8.29 -25.37
C GLN A 31 -7.58 8.88 -24.15
N TRP A 32 -8.33 9.62 -23.33
CA TRP A 32 -7.88 10.16 -22.05
C TRP A 32 -8.21 9.15 -20.94
N TYR A 33 -7.23 8.85 -20.07
CA TYR A 33 -7.41 7.97 -18.93
C TYR A 33 -7.23 8.77 -17.63
N PHE A 34 -8.27 8.81 -16.80
CA PHE A 34 -8.17 9.26 -15.41
C PHE A 34 -7.62 8.10 -14.59
N GLY A 35 -6.39 8.26 -14.10
CA GLY A 35 -5.71 7.26 -13.28
C GLY A 35 -5.33 7.86 -11.95
N MET A 36 -5.83 7.27 -10.87
CA MET A 36 -5.37 7.55 -9.51
C MET A 36 -4.79 6.28 -8.90
N LYS A 37 -3.91 6.45 -7.91
CA LYS A 37 -3.45 5.36 -7.06
C LYS A 37 -3.92 5.62 -5.63
N MET A 38 -4.30 4.54 -4.96
CA MET A 38 -4.60 4.54 -3.53
C MET A 38 -3.47 3.85 -2.80
N HIS A 39 -2.79 4.59 -1.93
CA HIS A 39 -1.75 4.09 -1.03
C HIS A 39 -2.43 3.74 0.28
N ILE A 40 -2.09 2.58 0.84
CA ILE A 40 -2.64 2.12 2.11
C ILE A 40 -1.51 1.73 3.06
N GLY A 41 -1.64 2.13 4.32
CA GLY A 41 -0.84 1.66 5.44
C GLY A 41 -1.61 0.58 6.17
N VAL A 42 -0.96 -0.54 6.46
CA VAL A 42 -1.60 -1.70 7.11
C VAL A 42 -0.78 -2.16 8.30
N ASP A 43 -1.45 -2.46 9.40
CA ASP A 43 -0.79 -2.96 10.59
C ASP A 43 -0.28 -4.40 10.38
N ALA A 44 0.97 -4.62 10.77
CA ALA A 44 1.71 -5.85 10.62
C ALA A 44 1.13 -7.02 11.40
N GLY A 45 0.57 -6.75 12.58
CA GLY A 45 0.04 -7.78 13.46
C GLY A 45 -1.33 -8.22 12.96
N SER A 46 -2.27 -7.28 12.96
CA SER A 46 -3.69 -7.48 12.66
C SER A 46 -4.02 -7.58 11.17
N GLY A 47 -3.22 -6.98 10.29
CA GLY A 47 -3.55 -6.83 8.88
C GLY A 47 -4.62 -5.75 8.60
N MET A 48 -5.01 -4.96 9.60
CA MET A 48 -6.00 -3.89 9.44
C MET A 48 -5.42 -2.64 8.80
N VAL A 49 -6.21 -1.99 7.96
CA VAL A 49 -5.81 -0.74 7.29
C VAL A 49 -5.94 0.43 8.26
N HIS A 50 -4.91 1.27 8.34
CA HIS A 50 -4.92 2.43 9.22
C HIS A 50 -4.79 3.78 8.54
N SER A 51 -3.96 3.86 7.51
CA SER A 51 -3.68 5.11 6.80
C SER A 51 -4.03 4.95 5.33
N LEU A 52 -4.59 5.99 4.74
CA LEU A 52 -5.00 6.02 3.33
C LEU A 52 -4.52 7.32 2.69
N ALA A 53 -3.96 7.23 1.49
CA ALA A 53 -3.66 8.41 0.67
C ALA A 53 -4.04 8.17 -0.78
N ALA A 54 -4.71 9.15 -1.38
CA ALA A 54 -5.03 9.18 -2.79
C ALA A 54 -4.04 10.09 -3.52
N THR A 55 -3.44 9.64 -4.61
CA THR A 55 -2.61 10.49 -5.47
C THR A 55 -2.87 10.25 -6.95
N SER A 56 -2.42 11.19 -7.78
CA SER A 56 -2.30 10.99 -9.22
C SER A 56 -1.39 9.78 -9.54
N ALA A 57 -1.61 9.16 -10.70
CA ALA A 57 -0.82 8.03 -11.18
C ALA A 57 0.67 8.31 -11.38
N ASN A 58 1.08 9.57 -11.52
CA ASN A 58 2.48 9.94 -11.73
C ASN A 58 3.33 9.95 -10.46
N VAL A 59 2.69 10.08 -9.30
CA VAL A 59 3.42 10.17 -8.04
C VAL A 59 4.08 8.83 -7.74
N HIS A 60 5.36 8.86 -7.36
CA HIS A 60 6.10 7.68 -6.96
C HIS A 60 5.67 7.21 -5.57
N ASP A 61 5.56 5.90 -5.42
CA ASP A 61 4.97 5.30 -4.23
C ASP A 61 5.83 5.56 -2.99
N VAL A 62 7.14 5.67 -3.17
CA VAL A 62 8.13 6.01 -2.12
C VAL A 62 7.91 7.40 -1.54
N ASP A 63 7.47 8.37 -2.36
CA ASP A 63 7.31 9.76 -1.91
C ASP A 63 6.05 9.94 -1.03
N VAL A 64 5.10 9.00 -1.12
CA VAL A 64 3.88 9.02 -0.31
C VAL A 64 4.04 8.21 0.98
N THR A 65 5.10 7.40 1.08
CA THR A 65 5.32 6.50 2.22
C THR A 65 5.42 7.23 3.55
N SER A 66 6.09 8.37 3.57
CA SER A 66 6.24 9.20 4.79
C SER A 66 4.92 9.68 5.40
N LYS A 67 3.82 9.70 4.62
CA LYS A 67 2.48 10.13 5.05
C LYS A 67 1.64 9.01 5.65
N LEU A 68 1.99 7.75 5.38
CA LEU A 68 1.19 6.62 5.89
C LEU A 68 1.81 5.97 7.11
N ILE A 69 3.12 6.12 7.34
CA ILE A 69 3.79 5.71 8.56
C ILE A 69 3.18 6.47 9.74
N ARG A 70 2.74 5.75 10.78
CA ARG A 70 2.26 6.32 12.02
C ARG A 70 3.42 6.67 12.94
N GLU A 71 3.16 7.46 13.97
CA GLU A 71 4.19 7.83 14.94
C GLU A 71 4.59 6.69 15.89
N ASP A 72 3.71 5.71 16.10
CA ASP A 72 3.90 4.53 16.95
C ASP A 72 4.59 3.35 16.21
N ASP A 73 5.00 3.55 14.96
CA ASP A 73 5.62 2.51 14.16
C ASP A 73 7.11 2.33 14.41
N ASN A 74 7.46 1.18 14.96
CA ASN A 74 8.88 0.82 15.19
C ASN A 74 9.53 0.08 14.01
N VAL A 75 8.74 -0.65 13.22
CA VAL A 75 9.24 -1.41 12.06
C VAL A 75 8.32 -1.17 10.86
N VAL A 76 8.92 -0.89 9.72
CA VAL A 76 8.24 -0.68 8.44
C VAL A 76 8.76 -1.66 7.40
N TYR A 77 7.84 -2.28 6.68
CA TYR A 77 8.17 -3.22 5.62
C TYR A 77 7.72 -2.70 4.28
N GLY A 78 8.49 -3.02 3.25
CA GLY A 78 8.21 -2.62 1.88
C GLY A 78 8.79 -3.58 0.86
N ASP A 79 8.23 -3.57 -0.34
CA ASP A 79 8.80 -4.26 -1.49
C ASP A 79 10.11 -3.57 -1.94
N SER A 80 10.90 -4.25 -2.76
CA SER A 80 12.10 -3.77 -3.44
C SER A 80 11.96 -2.42 -4.17
N GLY A 81 10.73 -2.01 -4.52
CA GLY A 81 10.45 -0.66 -5.02
C GLY A 81 10.73 0.45 -4.00
N TYR A 82 10.77 0.12 -2.71
CA TYR A 82 10.98 1.04 -1.59
C TYR A 82 12.41 1.04 -1.06
N LEU A 83 13.38 0.40 -1.74
CA LEU A 83 14.79 0.34 -1.31
C LEU A 83 15.40 1.73 -1.01
N GLY A 84 14.95 2.77 -1.71
CA GLY A 84 15.40 4.15 -1.51
C GLY A 84 14.71 4.91 -0.38
N LEU A 85 13.72 4.32 0.30
CA LEU A 85 12.89 4.99 1.30
C LEU A 85 13.71 5.58 2.46
N PRO A 86 14.64 4.84 3.12
CA PRO A 86 15.39 5.38 4.26
C PRO A 86 16.35 6.53 3.87
N LYS A 87 16.64 6.69 2.57
CA LYS A 87 17.53 7.73 2.05
C LYS A 87 16.79 9.05 1.77
N ARG A 88 15.45 9.05 1.79
CA ARG A 88 14.66 10.23 1.44
C ARG A 88 14.73 11.30 2.54
N PRO A 89 14.75 12.59 2.17
CA PRO A 89 14.81 13.69 3.14
C PRO A 89 13.59 13.69 4.07
N ALA A 90 12.40 13.36 3.56
CA ALA A 90 11.16 13.29 4.34
C ALA A 90 11.16 12.24 5.46
N ILE A 91 12.10 11.27 5.44
CA ILE A 91 12.30 10.28 6.50
C ILE A 91 13.50 10.67 7.36
N ARG A 92 14.60 11.09 6.73
CA ARG A 92 15.85 11.45 7.43
C ARG A 92 15.74 12.68 8.32
N GLN A 93 14.96 13.69 7.90
CA GLN A 93 14.82 14.94 8.66
C GLN A 93 13.91 14.78 9.88
N ASP A 94 13.12 13.72 9.92
CA ASP A 94 12.23 13.42 11.02
C ASP A 94 12.93 12.44 11.99
N ASN A 95 13.21 12.91 13.20
CA ASN A 95 13.92 12.12 14.22
C ASN A 95 13.20 10.82 14.59
N LYS A 96 11.86 10.80 14.55
CA LYS A 96 11.09 9.59 14.86
C LYS A 96 11.17 8.61 13.70
N LYS A 97 10.94 9.08 12.47
CA LYS A 97 10.91 8.22 11.28
C LYS A 97 12.28 7.68 10.89
N SER A 98 13.35 8.44 11.15
CA SER A 98 14.71 7.99 10.90
C SER A 98 15.14 6.82 11.79
N ASN A 99 14.54 6.68 12.98
CA ASN A 99 14.82 5.61 13.94
C ASN A 99 14.01 4.32 13.71
N ILE A 100 13.17 4.29 12.67
CA ILE A 100 12.35 3.13 12.34
C ILE A 100 13.19 2.06 11.63
N ASP A 101 12.99 0.79 11.99
CA ASP A 101 13.61 -0.34 11.27
C ASP A 101 12.89 -0.59 9.93
N TYR A 102 13.56 -0.28 8.82
CA TYR A 102 13.03 -0.45 7.48
C TYR A 102 13.43 -1.81 6.87
N ARG A 103 12.51 -2.78 6.93
CA ARG A 103 12.67 -4.14 6.38
C ARG A 103 12.16 -4.22 4.95
N ILE A 104 13.01 -3.83 4.02
CA ILE A 104 12.68 -3.81 2.59
C ILE A 104 13.11 -5.11 1.91
N ASN A 105 12.28 -5.65 1.02
CA ASN A 105 12.62 -6.82 0.21
C ASN A 105 13.75 -6.51 -0.76
N ARG A 106 14.68 -7.45 -0.91
CA ARG A 106 15.72 -7.37 -1.95
C ARG A 106 15.16 -7.84 -3.29
N ARG A 107 15.77 -7.40 -4.39
CA ARG A 107 15.42 -7.92 -5.71
C ARG A 107 15.94 -9.36 -5.85
N PRO A 108 15.23 -10.26 -6.54
CA PRO A 108 15.71 -11.62 -6.79
C PRO A 108 17.12 -11.66 -7.38
N THR A 109 17.47 -10.71 -8.25
CA THR A 109 18.80 -10.58 -8.87
C THR A 109 19.93 -10.22 -7.89
N GLN A 110 19.60 -9.73 -6.69
CA GLN A 110 20.58 -9.41 -5.65
C GLN A 110 20.83 -10.59 -4.71
N ILE A 111 19.99 -11.63 -4.76
CA ILE A 111 20.16 -12.86 -4.01
C ILE A 111 21.17 -13.70 -4.79
N LYS A 112 22.35 -13.93 -4.19
CA LYS A 112 23.48 -14.57 -4.88
C LYS A 112 23.41 -16.09 -4.86
N THR A 113 22.35 -16.67 -4.29
CA THR A 113 22.21 -18.11 -4.21
C THR A 113 21.80 -18.70 -5.54
N THR A 114 22.52 -19.73 -5.99
CA THR A 114 22.17 -20.54 -7.15
C THR A 114 20.90 -21.35 -6.90
N ASP A 115 20.12 -21.60 -7.96
CA ASP A 115 18.86 -22.35 -7.86
C ASP A 115 19.08 -23.84 -7.51
N ASN A 116 20.26 -24.38 -7.83
CA ASN A 116 20.66 -25.76 -7.51
C ASN A 116 21.33 -25.89 -6.14
N TYR A 117 21.15 -24.93 -5.23
CA TYR A 117 21.74 -25.00 -3.89
C TYR A 117 21.05 -26.08 -3.04
N VAL A 118 21.82 -27.10 -2.65
CA VAL A 118 21.36 -28.18 -1.78
C VAL A 118 21.65 -27.79 -0.33
N GLY A 119 20.69 -27.10 0.30
CA GLY A 119 20.78 -26.65 1.70
C GLY A 119 19.69 -25.63 2.05
N ILE A 120 19.60 -25.24 3.33
CA ILE A 120 18.66 -24.20 3.76
C ILE A 120 19.18 -22.83 3.32
N ASN A 121 18.40 -22.14 2.50
CA ASN A 121 18.73 -20.79 2.05
C ASN A 121 18.09 -19.74 2.97
N TRP A 122 18.85 -19.28 3.96
CA TRP A 122 18.41 -18.21 4.89
C TRP A 122 18.12 -16.87 4.24
N GLU A 123 18.75 -16.54 3.11
CA GLU A 123 18.41 -15.31 2.38
C GLU A 123 17.00 -15.43 1.78
N LYS A 124 16.70 -16.55 1.11
CA LYS A 124 15.36 -16.81 0.55
C LYS A 124 14.29 -16.89 1.65
N GLU A 125 14.59 -17.53 2.78
CA GLU A 125 13.66 -17.62 3.91
C GLU A 125 13.35 -16.25 4.52
N SER A 126 14.35 -15.41 4.75
CA SER A 126 14.14 -14.06 5.26
C SER A 126 13.31 -13.20 4.29
N GLU A 127 13.55 -13.31 2.99
CA GLU A 127 12.73 -12.63 1.97
C GLU A 127 11.31 -13.18 1.90
N HIS A 128 11.13 -14.48 2.10
CA HIS A 128 9.83 -15.13 2.18
C HIS A 128 9.03 -14.61 3.38
N GLN A 129 9.66 -14.53 4.56
CA GLN A 129 9.04 -13.98 5.77
C GLN A 129 8.59 -12.53 5.57
N LYS A 130 9.44 -11.67 5.00
CA LYS A 130 9.06 -10.28 4.66
C LYS A 130 7.87 -10.23 3.69
N SER A 131 7.87 -11.10 2.68
CA SER A 131 6.79 -11.21 1.69
C SER A 131 5.48 -11.75 2.30
N SER A 132 5.57 -12.70 3.22
CA SER A 132 4.41 -13.25 3.93
C SER A 132 3.66 -12.16 4.66
N VAL A 133 4.35 -11.26 5.35
CA VAL A 133 3.65 -10.18 6.01
C VAL A 133 3.17 -9.09 5.03
N ARG A 134 3.86 -8.86 3.90
CA ARG A 134 3.36 -8.00 2.81
C ARG A 134 1.99 -8.46 2.30
N SER A 135 1.75 -9.77 2.26
CA SER A 135 0.48 -10.35 1.79
C SER A 135 -0.75 -9.84 2.56
N LYS A 136 -0.57 -9.36 3.81
CA LYS A 136 -1.65 -8.77 4.60
C LYS A 136 -2.26 -7.52 3.94
N VAL A 137 -1.43 -6.71 3.31
CA VAL A 137 -1.87 -5.53 2.54
C VAL A 137 -2.70 -5.94 1.33
N GLU A 138 -2.33 -7.05 0.71
CA GLU A 138 -3.04 -7.59 -0.45
C GLU A 138 -4.41 -8.15 -0.04
N HIS A 139 -4.54 -8.71 1.16
CA HIS A 139 -5.80 -9.25 1.68
C HIS A 139 -6.89 -8.17 1.80
N SER A 140 -6.59 -7.03 2.43
CA SER A 140 -7.56 -5.92 2.56
C SER A 140 -7.94 -5.35 1.18
N SER A 141 -6.95 -5.22 0.29
CA SER A 141 -7.18 -4.82 -1.11
C SER A 141 -8.03 -5.83 -1.89
N LEU A 142 -7.87 -7.12 -1.62
CA LEU A 142 -8.65 -8.20 -2.24
C LEU A 142 -10.10 -8.12 -1.80
N ILE A 143 -10.38 -7.93 -0.51
CA ILE A 143 -11.75 -7.77 0.01
C ILE A 143 -12.46 -6.62 -0.72
N VAL A 144 -11.82 -5.46 -0.81
CA VAL A 144 -12.43 -4.30 -1.48
C VAL A 144 -12.72 -4.58 -2.96
N LYS A 145 -11.81 -5.26 -3.67
CA LYS A 145 -11.97 -5.55 -5.11
C LYS A 145 -12.94 -6.68 -5.39
N ARG A 146 -12.81 -7.79 -4.68
CA ARG A 146 -13.54 -9.05 -4.91
C ARG A 146 -14.87 -9.08 -4.17
N ASP A 147 -14.83 -8.88 -2.86
CA ASP A 147 -16.02 -9.06 -2.00
C ASP A 147 -16.94 -7.83 -2.10
N PHE A 148 -16.40 -6.62 -2.09
CA PHE A 148 -17.19 -5.39 -2.31
C PHE A 148 -17.33 -5.00 -3.79
N GLY A 149 -16.74 -5.78 -4.70
CA GLY A 149 -16.90 -5.60 -6.15
C GLY A 149 -16.30 -4.31 -6.72
N TYR A 150 -15.35 -3.66 -6.03
CA TYR A 150 -14.77 -2.41 -6.51
C TYR A 150 -13.85 -2.62 -7.72
N LYS A 151 -14.35 -2.32 -8.92
CA LYS A 151 -13.63 -2.52 -10.19
C LYS A 151 -13.04 -1.24 -10.79
N LYS A 152 -13.71 -0.09 -10.62
CA LYS A 152 -13.37 1.17 -11.27
C LYS A 152 -13.64 2.37 -10.36
N VAL A 153 -12.82 3.40 -10.51
CA VAL A 153 -13.03 4.73 -9.91
C VAL A 153 -14.32 5.32 -10.46
N ALA A 154 -15.23 5.76 -9.59
CA ALA A 154 -16.52 6.30 -10.01
C ALA A 154 -16.57 7.83 -9.98
N TYR A 155 -15.84 8.48 -9.07
CA TYR A 155 -15.94 9.93 -8.91
C TYR A 155 -14.85 10.66 -9.69
N ARG A 156 -15.19 11.87 -10.14
CA ARG A 156 -14.21 12.84 -10.62
C ARG A 156 -13.59 13.55 -9.40
N GLY A 157 -12.27 13.56 -9.34
CA GLY A 157 -11.50 14.21 -8.26
C GLY A 157 -10.97 13.24 -7.20
N GLN A 158 -9.77 13.53 -6.70
CA GLN A 158 -9.05 12.66 -5.77
C GLN A 158 -9.74 12.59 -4.40
N ALA A 159 -10.24 13.71 -3.88
CA ALA A 159 -10.87 13.80 -2.56
C ALA A 159 -12.15 12.94 -2.46
N LYS A 160 -13.03 12.99 -3.47
CA LYS A 160 -14.28 12.19 -3.48
C LYS A 160 -13.98 10.69 -3.48
N ASN A 161 -12.96 10.28 -4.23
CA ASN A 161 -12.55 8.89 -4.25
C ASN A 161 -11.84 8.48 -2.96
N LEU A 162 -11.02 9.35 -2.36
CA LEU A 162 -10.42 9.12 -1.05
C LEU A 162 -11.48 8.80 -0.02
N ASN A 163 -12.53 9.63 0.08
CA ASN A 163 -13.64 9.40 1.00
C ASN A 163 -14.32 8.05 0.76
N ARG A 164 -14.59 7.71 -0.50
CA ARG A 164 -15.17 6.40 -0.85
C ARG A 164 -14.27 5.25 -0.41
N PHE A 165 -12.97 5.35 -0.64
CA PHE A 165 -12.01 4.35 -0.21
C PHE A 165 -11.91 4.25 1.31
N SER A 166 -12.02 5.37 2.04
CA SER A 166 -12.11 5.36 3.50
C SER A 166 -13.27 4.48 3.98
N PHE A 167 -14.48 4.68 3.44
CA PHE A 167 -15.62 3.82 3.78
C PHE A 167 -15.41 2.36 3.40
N LEU A 168 -14.83 2.09 2.22
CA LEU A 168 -14.55 0.71 1.79
C LEU A 168 -13.53 0.01 2.68
N PHE A 169 -12.45 0.69 3.08
CA PHE A 169 -11.42 0.09 3.92
C PHE A 169 -11.84 -0.02 5.39
N VAL A 170 -12.64 0.91 5.91
CA VAL A 170 -13.31 0.75 7.21
C VAL A 170 -14.22 -0.47 7.19
N SER A 171 -15.05 -0.62 6.16
CA SER A 171 -15.92 -1.80 5.99
C SER A 171 -15.11 -3.08 5.85
N ALA A 172 -13.96 -3.04 5.16
CA ALA A 172 -13.08 -4.19 5.01
C ALA A 172 -12.45 -4.59 6.35
N ASN A 173 -12.02 -3.61 7.16
CA ASN A 173 -11.50 -3.88 8.51
C ASN A 173 -12.57 -4.53 9.40
N ILE A 174 -13.81 -4.03 9.38
CA ILE A 174 -14.93 -4.64 10.12
C ILE A 174 -15.15 -6.09 9.66
N LEU A 175 -15.18 -6.33 8.35
CA LEU A 175 -15.34 -7.68 7.82
C LEU A 175 -14.19 -8.61 8.20
N MET A 176 -12.94 -8.12 8.15
CA MET A 176 -11.75 -8.88 8.57
C MET A 176 -11.83 -9.23 10.06
N TYR A 177 -12.26 -8.29 10.89
CA TYR A 177 -12.44 -8.49 12.32
C TYR A 177 -13.49 -9.55 12.62
N LEU A 178 -14.67 -9.48 12.00
CA LEU A 178 -15.73 -10.48 12.15
C LEU A 178 -15.29 -11.87 11.65
N ARG A 179 -14.57 -11.94 10.53
CA ARG A 179 -14.01 -13.20 10.01
C ARG A 179 -12.92 -13.80 10.90
N GLY A 180 -12.24 -12.98 11.71
CA GLY A 180 -11.28 -13.41 12.72
C GLY A 180 -11.92 -14.10 13.93
N GLY A 181 -13.25 -14.22 13.99
CA GLY A 181 -13.96 -14.84 15.11
C GLY A 181 -14.07 -13.94 16.35
N HIS A 182 -13.71 -12.67 16.22
CA HIS A 182 -13.86 -11.70 17.29
C HIS A 182 -15.35 -11.34 17.46
N LYS A 183 -15.87 -11.54 18.69
CA LYS A 183 -17.29 -11.30 19.04
C LYS A 183 -17.51 -9.99 19.80
N GLU A 184 -16.45 -9.47 20.41
CA GLU A 184 -16.47 -8.22 21.16
C GLU A 184 -16.10 -7.05 20.24
N PRO A 185 -16.47 -5.80 20.52
CA PRO A 185 -16.04 -4.65 19.72
C PRO A 185 -14.54 -4.38 19.86
N ILE A 186 -13.93 -3.82 18.80
CA ILE A 186 -12.53 -3.38 18.83
C ILE A 186 -12.38 -2.33 19.96
N PRO A 187 -11.49 -2.52 20.94
CA PRO A 187 -11.27 -1.51 21.96
C PRO A 187 -10.74 -0.24 21.28
N LEU A 188 -11.52 0.84 21.37
CA LEU A 188 -11.10 2.16 20.93
C LEU A 188 -10.06 2.66 21.94
N MET A 189 -8.79 2.34 21.73
CA MET A 189 -7.71 3.04 22.43
C MET A 189 -7.61 4.46 21.84
N GLY A 190 -8.07 5.43 22.64
CA GLY A 190 -7.82 6.85 22.44
C GLY A 190 -6.49 7.28 23.01
#